data_AF-A0A1C3EBZ4-F1
#
_entry.id   AF-A0A1C3EBZ4-F1
#
_cell.length_a   1.000
_cell.length_b   1.000
_cell.length_c   1.000
_cell.angle_alpha   90.00
_cell.angle_beta   90.00
_cell.angle_gamma   90.00
#
_symmetry.space_group_name_H-M   'P 1'
#
loop_
_entity.id
_entity.type
_entity.pdbx_description
1 polymer ?
#
loop_
_entity_poly.entity_id
_entity_poly.type
_entity_poly.pdbx_seq_one_letter_code
_entity_poly.pdbx_strand_id
1 'polypeptide(L)'
;MNPLKQFAKLLITQLSPQEDWLIQARTQEKIFSWTFDDGPDPIHTPFVLDALHQVGARATFFVVGERAARYPDLIRRIVAEGHELGNHTWTHSEPAHTSTAAFLDEVDRTQEYLEVLTKIRPRWFRPPKGELTFGKWRGLVQRKLAIALWSQDPKDWRMKSADELVAWCNSTQPTPGEVILLHDVHRFGGIAVRLWAREPWYRDWQSITLSQLVPRKDAHGQLIPPGEIPDSTAIAGSQLPFIPVPTDNLVMQAIPEEFSEPLPNPIPPKGASQQRQVEEQIAIDMFEF
;
A
#
# COMPACT_ATOMS: atom_id res chain seq x y z
N MET A 1 20.26 12.42 -4.14
CA MET A 1 19.99 12.50 -2.69
C MET A 1 21.30 12.46 -1.90
N ASN A 2 21.33 12.73 -0.58
CA ASN A 2 22.57 12.70 0.21
C ASN A 2 23.02 11.23 0.45
N PRO A 3 24.23 10.82 0.02
CA PRO A 3 24.70 9.43 0.10
C PRO A 3 24.73 8.88 1.53
N LEU A 4 24.93 9.74 2.54
CA LEU A 4 24.89 9.33 3.95
C LEU A 4 23.48 8.89 4.39
N LYS A 5 22.43 9.56 3.88
CA LYS A 5 21.05 9.18 4.17
C LYS A 5 20.71 7.83 3.54
N GLN A 6 21.19 7.57 2.32
CA GLN A 6 20.98 6.30 1.62
C GLN A 6 21.65 5.15 2.37
N PHE A 7 22.90 5.35 2.78
CA PHE A 7 23.63 4.36 3.58
C PHE A 7 22.94 4.07 4.92
N ALA A 8 22.47 5.10 5.62
CA ALA A 8 21.72 4.93 6.87
C ALA A 8 20.41 4.15 6.66
N LYS A 9 19.65 4.47 5.60
CA LYS A 9 18.43 3.74 5.22
C LYS A 9 18.70 2.28 4.91
N LEU A 10 19.80 1.99 4.18
CA LEU A 10 20.22 0.62 3.89
C LEU A 10 20.56 -0.14 5.18
N LEU A 11 21.34 0.45 6.07
CA LEU A 11 21.68 -0.16 7.36
C LEU A 11 20.44 -0.45 8.20
N ILE A 12 19.53 0.52 8.34
CA ILE A 12 18.27 0.34 9.09
C ILE A 12 17.47 -0.82 8.48
N THR A 13 17.37 -0.89 7.15
CA THR A 13 16.64 -1.94 6.44
C THR A 13 17.26 -3.33 6.63
N GLN A 14 18.58 -3.42 6.68
CA GLN A 14 19.26 -4.71 6.87
C GLN A 14 19.19 -5.19 8.32
N LEU A 15 19.29 -4.28 9.28
CA LEU A 15 19.43 -4.60 10.71
C LEU A 15 18.10 -4.64 11.47
N SER A 16 17.07 -3.92 11.01
CA SER A 16 15.78 -3.88 11.70
C SER A 16 14.96 -5.13 11.39
N PRO A 17 14.20 -5.65 12.38
CA PRO A 17 13.18 -6.65 12.12
C PRO A 17 12.19 -6.16 11.06
N GLN A 18 11.75 -7.04 10.16
CA GLN A 18 10.83 -6.66 9.06
C GLN A 18 9.46 -6.25 9.57
N GLU A 19 9.14 -6.73 10.77
CA GLU A 19 7.98 -6.33 11.53
C GLU A 19 8.06 -4.85 11.92
N ASP A 20 9.24 -4.25 12.11
CA ASP A 20 9.36 -2.86 12.56
C ASP A 20 9.75 -1.89 11.43
N TRP A 21 10.43 -2.38 10.39
CA TRP A 21 10.84 -1.60 9.23
C TRP A 21 10.81 -2.45 7.96
N LEU A 22 10.00 -2.04 6.99
CA LEU A 22 9.75 -2.79 5.77
C LEU A 22 9.97 -1.94 4.51
N ILE A 23 10.88 -2.41 3.65
CA ILE A 23 11.01 -1.94 2.24
C ILE A 23 10.54 -3.05 1.30
N GLN A 24 11.02 -4.27 1.54
CA GLN A 24 10.65 -5.51 0.87
C GLN A 24 10.70 -6.63 1.91
N ALA A 25 9.74 -7.56 1.86
CA ALA A 25 9.73 -8.72 2.75
C ALA A 25 10.74 -9.78 2.30
N ARG A 26 11.35 -10.50 3.25
CA ARG A 26 12.28 -11.59 2.97
C ARG A 26 11.47 -12.87 2.88
N THR A 27 11.03 -13.20 1.67
CA THR A 27 10.28 -14.41 1.37
C THR A 27 10.67 -14.94 -0.01
N GLN A 28 10.44 -16.23 -0.24
CA GLN A 28 10.55 -16.86 -1.57
C GLN A 28 9.17 -17.17 -2.16
N GLU A 29 8.10 -16.94 -1.39
CA GLU A 29 6.73 -17.13 -1.84
C GLU A 29 6.38 -16.10 -2.92
N LYS A 30 5.56 -16.50 -3.90
CA LYS A 30 5.04 -15.63 -4.96
C LYS A 30 3.96 -14.67 -4.43
N ILE A 31 4.32 -13.86 -3.45
CA ILE A 31 3.45 -12.92 -2.77
C ILE A 31 4.05 -11.52 -2.84
N PHE A 32 3.18 -10.52 -2.94
CA PHE A 32 3.55 -9.11 -2.91
C PHE A 32 2.43 -8.30 -2.23
N SER A 33 2.64 -7.01 -1.96
CA SER A 33 1.60 -6.12 -1.46
C SER A 33 1.42 -4.92 -2.39
N TRP A 34 0.20 -4.75 -2.88
CA TRP A 34 -0.25 -3.42 -3.30
C TRP A 34 -0.36 -2.53 -2.07
N THR A 35 0.15 -1.30 -2.18
CA THR A 35 -0.06 -0.27 -1.15
C THR A 35 -0.53 1.02 -1.80
N PHE A 36 -1.49 1.68 -1.16
CA PHE A 36 -2.12 2.90 -1.67
C PHE A 36 -2.00 4.02 -0.65
N ASP A 37 -1.40 5.14 -1.06
CA ASP A 37 -1.23 6.33 -0.22
C ASP A 37 -2.24 7.43 -0.58
N ASP A 38 -2.38 8.37 0.35
CA ASP A 38 -3.12 9.63 0.26
C ASP A 38 -4.65 9.56 0.33
N GLY A 39 -5.25 8.38 0.28
CA GLY A 39 -6.69 8.20 0.40
C GLY A 39 -7.27 8.48 1.79
N PRO A 40 -8.59 8.31 1.95
CA PRO A 40 -9.54 7.95 0.89
C PRO A 40 -9.98 9.15 0.04
N ASP A 41 -10.19 8.92 -1.25
CA ASP A 41 -10.83 9.80 -2.22
C ASP A 41 -12.20 9.22 -2.65
N PRO A 42 -13.26 10.04 -2.79
CA PRO A 42 -14.61 9.53 -3.04
C PRO A 42 -14.81 8.93 -4.43
N ILE A 43 -13.90 9.14 -5.38
CA ILE A 43 -14.00 8.62 -6.75
C ILE A 43 -13.02 7.47 -6.92
N HIS A 44 -11.75 7.67 -6.54
CA HIS A 44 -10.68 6.76 -6.88
C HIS A 44 -10.53 5.59 -5.89
N THR A 45 -10.72 5.80 -4.58
CA THR A 45 -10.66 4.71 -3.60
C THR A 45 -11.71 3.63 -3.88
N PRO A 46 -13.00 3.94 -4.15
CA PRO A 46 -13.97 2.93 -4.55
C PRO A 46 -13.56 2.13 -5.78
N PHE A 47 -13.00 2.78 -6.79
CA PHE A 47 -12.55 2.12 -8.02
C PHE A 47 -11.37 1.16 -7.77
N VAL A 48 -10.43 1.54 -6.90
CA VAL A 48 -9.35 0.66 -6.45
C VAL A 48 -9.91 -0.56 -5.71
N LEU A 49 -10.83 -0.35 -4.77
CA LEU A 49 -11.47 -1.43 -4.01
C LEU A 49 -12.19 -2.41 -4.94
N ASP A 50 -12.99 -1.91 -5.90
CA ASP A 50 -13.66 -2.74 -6.89
C ASP A 50 -12.67 -3.55 -7.74
N ALA A 51 -11.55 -2.93 -8.14
CA ALA A 51 -10.50 -3.62 -8.90
C ALA A 51 -9.83 -4.74 -8.09
N LEU A 52 -9.53 -4.50 -6.81
CA LEU A 52 -8.96 -5.51 -5.91
C LEU A 52 -9.94 -6.67 -5.67
N HIS A 53 -11.21 -6.35 -5.42
CA HIS A 53 -12.26 -7.34 -5.21
C HIS A 53 -12.42 -8.27 -6.43
N GLN A 54 -12.44 -7.71 -7.64
CA GLN A 54 -12.58 -8.47 -8.89
C GLN A 54 -11.48 -9.52 -9.10
N VAL A 55 -10.30 -9.30 -8.53
CA VAL A 55 -9.12 -10.17 -8.72
C VAL A 55 -8.77 -10.96 -7.46
N GLY A 56 -9.59 -10.87 -6.40
CA GLY A 56 -9.36 -11.56 -5.13
C GLY A 56 -8.10 -11.09 -4.39
N ALA A 57 -7.65 -9.86 -4.62
CA ALA A 57 -6.46 -9.28 -4.02
C ALA A 57 -6.75 -8.56 -2.70
N ARG A 58 -5.80 -8.59 -1.78
CA ARG A 58 -5.77 -7.69 -0.61
C ARG A 58 -4.63 -6.68 -0.77
N ALA A 59 -4.72 -5.59 -0.03
CA ALA A 59 -3.82 -4.45 -0.12
C ALA A 59 -3.76 -3.70 1.21
N THR A 60 -2.83 -2.76 1.32
CA THR A 60 -2.70 -1.88 2.49
C THR A 60 -2.91 -0.42 2.08
N PHE A 61 -3.77 0.31 2.78
CA PHE A 61 -4.12 1.70 2.49
C PHE A 61 -3.56 2.62 3.57
N PHE A 62 -2.58 3.44 3.24
CA PHE A 62 -2.04 4.47 4.12
C PHE A 62 -2.88 5.74 4.00
N VAL A 63 -3.83 5.87 4.93
CA VAL A 63 -4.85 6.92 4.85
C VAL A 63 -4.42 8.20 5.55
N VAL A 64 -4.82 9.33 4.98
CA VAL A 64 -4.68 10.66 5.56
C VAL A 64 -5.86 10.92 6.49
N GLY A 65 -5.59 11.28 7.75
CA GLY A 65 -6.60 11.39 8.80
C GLY A 65 -7.76 12.33 8.48
N GLU A 66 -7.50 13.50 7.88
CA GLU A 66 -8.56 14.43 7.46
C GLU A 66 -9.50 13.86 6.40
N ARG A 67 -8.96 13.05 5.49
CA ARG A 67 -9.75 12.39 4.45
C ARG A 67 -10.53 11.24 5.02
N ALA A 68 -9.94 10.47 5.95
CA ALA A 68 -10.64 9.45 6.72
C ALA A 68 -11.80 10.06 7.55
N ALA A 69 -11.61 11.27 8.09
CA ALA A 69 -12.64 12.04 8.78
C ALA A 69 -13.78 12.48 7.86
N ARG A 70 -13.46 12.82 6.61
CA ARG A 70 -14.42 13.25 5.60
C ARG A 70 -15.21 12.09 4.99
N TYR A 71 -14.58 10.92 4.83
CA TYR A 71 -15.17 9.75 4.17
C TYR A 71 -15.09 8.48 5.05
N PRO A 72 -15.74 8.48 6.23
CA PRO A 72 -15.67 7.37 7.17
C PRO A 72 -16.22 6.06 6.61
N ASP A 73 -17.19 6.12 5.69
CA ASP A 73 -17.77 4.93 5.07
C ASP A 73 -16.77 4.21 4.15
N LEU A 74 -15.87 4.94 3.49
CA LEU A 74 -14.80 4.33 2.72
C LEU A 74 -13.78 3.63 3.60
N ILE A 75 -13.44 4.20 4.76
CA ILE A 75 -12.59 3.52 5.74
C ILE A 75 -13.22 2.21 6.22
N ARG A 76 -14.52 2.22 6.53
CA ARG A 76 -15.24 1.00 6.91
C ARG A 76 -15.25 -0.03 5.78
N ARG A 77 -15.44 0.42 4.53
CA ARG A 77 -15.40 -0.43 3.34
C ARG A 77 -14.04 -1.09 3.14
N ILE A 78 -12.94 -0.33 3.25
CA ILE A 78 -11.56 -0.84 3.18
C ILE A 78 -11.39 -2.00 4.17
N VAL A 79 -11.80 -1.80 5.43
CA VAL A 79 -11.69 -2.84 6.48
C VAL A 79 -12.62 -4.02 6.19
N ALA A 80 -13.87 -3.78 5.81
CA ALA A 80 -14.88 -4.82 5.58
C ALA A 80 -14.50 -5.74 4.41
N GLU A 81 -13.80 -5.24 3.40
CA GLU A 81 -13.29 -6.01 2.27
C GLU A 81 -11.96 -6.73 2.58
N GLY A 82 -11.47 -6.63 3.81
CA GLY A 82 -10.30 -7.38 4.29
C GLY A 82 -8.95 -6.75 3.96
N HIS A 83 -8.94 -5.46 3.60
CA HIS A 83 -7.72 -4.69 3.41
C HIS A 83 -7.19 -4.16 4.74
N GLU A 84 -5.89 -3.85 4.77
CA GLU A 84 -5.22 -3.31 5.95
C GLU A 84 -5.18 -1.78 5.91
N LEU A 85 -5.38 -1.14 7.08
CA LEU A 85 -5.17 0.30 7.25
C LEU A 85 -3.76 0.59 7.76
N GLY A 86 -3.11 1.54 7.11
CA GLY A 86 -1.90 2.21 7.56
C GLY A 86 -2.17 3.69 7.84
N ASN A 87 -1.28 4.32 8.61
CA ASN A 87 -1.37 5.74 8.98
C ASN A 87 -0.45 6.58 8.08
N HIS A 88 -0.99 7.65 7.50
CA HIS A 88 -0.26 8.58 6.65
C HIS A 88 -0.31 10.04 7.12
N THR A 89 -0.27 10.25 8.44
CA THR A 89 -0.46 11.54 9.13
C THR A 89 -1.88 12.10 8.99
N TRP A 90 -2.17 13.22 9.67
CA TRP A 90 -3.52 13.77 9.71
C TRP A 90 -3.79 14.64 8.47
N THR A 91 -2.87 15.54 8.13
CA THR A 91 -2.99 16.52 7.04
C THR A 91 -2.06 16.24 5.85
N HIS A 92 -1.41 15.07 5.81
CA HIS A 92 -0.31 14.77 4.87
C HIS A 92 0.87 15.74 5.11
N SER A 93 1.21 15.96 6.39
CA SER A 93 2.25 16.91 6.77
C SER A 93 3.65 16.35 6.50
N GLU A 94 4.46 17.12 5.76
CA GLU A 94 5.79 16.65 5.36
C GLU A 94 6.78 16.65 6.53
N PRO A 95 7.51 15.54 6.75
CA PRO A 95 8.50 15.44 7.83
C PRO A 95 9.62 16.48 7.75
N ALA A 96 9.97 17.01 6.58
CA ALA A 96 10.98 18.06 6.47
C ALA A 96 10.51 19.43 7.00
N HIS A 97 9.20 19.66 7.04
CA HIS A 97 8.60 20.98 7.28
C HIS A 97 7.84 21.08 8.61
N THR A 98 7.88 20.03 9.42
CA THR A 98 7.20 19.96 10.72
C THR A 98 8.18 19.73 11.85
N SER A 99 7.90 20.29 13.03
CA SER A 99 8.63 19.91 14.25
C SER A 99 8.35 18.45 14.60
N THR A 100 9.22 17.81 15.39
CA THR A 100 8.97 16.44 15.87
C THR A 100 7.67 16.34 16.67
N ALA A 101 7.36 17.33 17.52
CA ALA A 101 6.14 17.32 18.32
C ALA A 101 4.88 17.43 17.44
N ALA A 102 4.85 18.38 16.50
CA ALA A 102 3.70 18.56 15.60
C ALA A 102 3.49 17.36 14.68
N PHE A 103 4.57 16.77 14.18
CA PHE A 103 4.49 15.55 13.38
C PHE A 103 3.92 14.36 14.17
N LEU A 104 4.32 14.21 15.43
CA LEU A 104 3.81 13.11 16.25
C LEU A 104 2.35 13.33 16.69
N ASP A 105 1.92 14.59 16.87
CA ASP A 105 0.52 14.94 17.11
C ASP A 105 -0.38 14.54 15.92
N GLU A 106 0.08 14.81 14.69
CA GLU A 106 -0.58 14.37 13.46
C GLU A 106 -0.74 12.84 13.38
N VAL A 107 0.30 12.11 13.78
CA VAL A 107 0.29 10.65 13.83
C VAL A 107 -0.72 10.16 14.86
N ASP A 108 -0.65 10.70 16.08
CA ASP A 108 -1.50 10.28 17.20
C ASP A 108 -2.98 10.57 16.93
N ARG A 109 -3.29 11.75 16.39
CA ARG A 109 -4.65 12.11 15.99
C ARG A 109 -5.24 11.14 14.96
N THR A 110 -4.42 10.71 14.00
CA THR A 110 -4.84 9.74 12.99
C THR A 110 -5.02 8.34 13.60
N GLN A 111 -4.13 7.91 14.50
CA GLN A 111 -4.30 6.64 15.23
C GLN A 111 -5.61 6.62 16.03
N GLU A 112 -5.87 7.67 16.80
CA GLU A 112 -7.05 7.79 17.64
C GLU A 112 -8.34 7.78 16.82
N TYR A 113 -8.39 8.56 15.73
CA TYR A 113 -9.55 8.61 14.87
C TYR A 113 -9.87 7.24 14.24
N LEU A 114 -8.88 6.56 13.68
CA LEU A 114 -9.07 5.26 13.04
C LEU A 114 -9.47 4.18 14.07
N GLU A 115 -8.88 4.19 15.26
CA GLU A 115 -9.25 3.26 16.34
C GLU A 115 -10.68 3.49 16.83
N VAL A 116 -11.10 4.75 17.01
CA VAL A 116 -12.49 5.06 17.39
C VAL A 116 -13.47 4.56 16.34
N LEU A 117 -13.17 4.83 15.06
CA LEU A 117 -14.02 4.53 13.92
C LEU A 117 -14.14 3.04 13.62
N THR A 118 -13.04 2.30 13.71
CA THR A 118 -12.94 0.91 13.20
C THR A 118 -12.63 -0.13 14.26
N LYS A 119 -12.28 0.29 15.49
CA LYS A 119 -11.69 -0.59 16.53
C LYS A 119 -10.36 -1.22 16.14
N ILE A 120 -9.77 -0.78 15.03
CA ILE A 120 -8.46 -1.18 14.57
C ILE A 120 -7.52 0.00 14.79
N ARG A 121 -6.44 -0.24 15.52
CA ARG A 121 -5.34 0.70 15.64
C ARG A 121 -4.28 0.32 14.61
N PRO A 122 -4.02 1.13 13.56
CA PRO A 122 -3.05 0.79 12.53
C PRO A 122 -1.68 0.48 13.12
N ARG A 123 -1.06 -0.58 12.60
CA ARG A 123 0.30 -0.99 12.96
C ARG A 123 1.35 -0.26 12.13
N TRP A 124 1.06 -0.13 10.84
CA TRP A 124 1.98 0.46 9.87
C TRP A 124 1.78 1.97 9.79
N PHE A 125 2.90 2.65 9.73
CA PHE A 125 2.99 4.06 9.41
C PHE A 125 3.89 4.22 8.18
N ARG A 126 3.45 5.05 7.23
CA ARG A 126 4.30 5.48 6.12
C ARG A 126 4.50 6.98 6.23
N PRO A 127 5.74 7.48 6.32
CA PRO A 127 5.98 8.92 6.31
C PRO A 127 5.67 9.50 4.93
N PRO A 128 4.96 10.65 4.84
CA PRO A 128 4.85 11.40 3.59
C PRO A 128 6.24 11.62 2.97
N LYS A 129 6.35 11.39 1.65
CA LYS A 129 7.60 11.40 0.87
C LYS A 129 8.66 10.36 1.27
N GLY A 130 8.36 9.42 2.16
CA GLY A 130 9.31 8.39 2.58
C GLY A 130 10.44 8.91 3.50
N GLU A 131 10.32 10.12 4.04
CA GLU A 131 11.40 10.76 4.80
C GLU A 131 11.16 10.77 6.31
N LEU A 132 12.18 10.48 7.11
CA LEU A 132 12.13 10.64 8.56
C LEU A 132 13.44 11.19 9.12
N THR A 133 13.32 12.01 10.15
CA THR A 133 14.46 12.36 11.02
C THR A 133 14.56 11.36 12.16
N PHE A 134 15.74 11.24 12.78
CA PHE A 134 15.94 10.33 13.92
C PHE A 134 14.95 10.58 15.07
N GLY A 135 14.68 11.84 15.39
CA GLY A 135 13.73 12.20 16.45
C GLY A 135 12.30 11.72 16.14
N LYS A 136 11.87 11.83 14.89
CA LYS A 136 10.55 11.37 14.44
C LYS A 136 10.46 9.85 14.40
N TRP A 137 11.47 9.19 13.83
CA TRP A 137 11.62 7.74 13.86
C TRP A 137 11.53 7.18 15.29
N ARG A 138 12.31 7.74 16.22
CA ARG A 138 12.26 7.33 17.63
C ARG A 138 10.88 7.53 18.24
N GLY A 139 10.21 8.64 17.93
CA GLY A 139 8.85 8.92 18.40
C GLY A 139 7.81 7.92 17.89
N LEU A 140 7.94 7.45 16.64
CA LEU A 140 7.11 6.41 16.05
C LEU A 140 7.35 5.05 16.72
N VAL A 141 8.63 4.68 16.95
CA VAL A 141 8.98 3.43 17.65
C VAL A 141 8.42 3.43 19.08
N GLN A 142 8.48 4.55 19.80
CA GLN A 142 7.87 4.69 21.12
C GLN A 142 6.35 4.51 21.12
N ARG A 143 5.69 4.78 19.99
CA ARG A 143 4.26 4.52 19.75
C ARG A 143 3.97 3.11 19.25
N LYS A 144 5.01 2.26 19.14
CA LYS A 144 4.93 0.89 18.61
C LYS A 144 4.44 0.85 17.16
N LEU A 145 4.71 1.89 16.38
CA LEU A 145 4.41 1.92 14.96
C LEU A 145 5.58 1.34 14.17
N ALA A 146 5.24 0.44 13.26
CA ALA A 146 6.17 -0.09 12.27
C ALA A 146 6.22 0.84 11.06
N ILE A 147 7.38 0.96 10.43
CA ILE A 147 7.58 1.84 9.28
C ILE A 147 7.55 1.02 8.00
N ALA A 148 6.68 1.40 7.08
CA ALA A 148 6.59 0.81 5.76
C ALA A 148 6.97 1.82 4.68
N LEU A 149 7.96 1.48 3.87
CA LEU A 149 8.30 2.17 2.62
C LEU A 149 7.87 1.28 1.46
N TRP A 150 8.60 1.32 0.35
CA TRP A 150 8.31 0.58 -0.87
C TRP A 150 9.60 0.16 -1.56
N SER A 151 9.55 -0.97 -2.25
CA SER A 151 10.62 -1.47 -3.11
C SER A 151 10.39 -1.12 -4.57
N GLN A 152 9.13 -0.88 -4.95
CA GLN A 152 8.75 -0.51 -6.32
C GLN A 152 7.84 0.72 -6.32
N ASP A 153 8.18 1.69 -7.17
CA ASP A 153 7.45 2.95 -7.34
C ASP A 153 7.33 3.28 -8.84
N PRO A 154 6.14 3.08 -9.45
CA PRO A 154 5.87 3.49 -10.82
C PRO A 154 5.86 5.01 -11.00
N LYS A 155 5.81 5.79 -9.91
CA LYS A 155 5.62 7.24 -9.91
C LYS A 155 4.31 7.62 -10.61
N ASP A 156 3.24 6.90 -10.30
CA ASP A 156 1.88 7.11 -10.83
C ASP A 156 1.39 8.55 -10.63
N TRP A 157 1.74 9.19 -9.53
CA TRP A 157 1.49 10.60 -9.25
C TRP A 157 2.16 11.60 -10.23
N ARG A 158 3.17 11.15 -10.99
CA ARG A 158 3.81 11.94 -12.07
C ARG A 158 3.27 11.60 -13.45
N MET A 159 2.51 10.51 -13.59
CA MET A 159 2.10 10.03 -14.89
C MET A 159 1.12 10.99 -15.55
N LYS A 160 1.31 11.19 -16.85
CA LYS A 160 0.48 12.10 -17.65
C LYS A 160 -0.55 11.36 -18.50
N SER A 161 -0.39 10.05 -18.70
CA SER A 161 -1.26 9.24 -19.54
C SER A 161 -1.40 7.81 -19.03
N ALA A 162 -2.44 7.12 -19.50
CA ALA A 162 -2.60 5.68 -19.24
C ALA A 162 -1.50 4.85 -19.93
N ASP A 163 -0.94 5.33 -21.05
CA ASP A 163 0.13 4.62 -21.78
C ASP A 163 1.41 4.49 -20.95
N GLU A 164 1.74 5.49 -20.12
CA GLU A 164 2.88 5.41 -19.20
C GLU A 164 2.69 4.30 -18.16
N LEU A 165 1.46 4.17 -17.63
CA LEU A 165 1.11 3.09 -16.70
C LEU A 165 1.16 1.72 -17.38
N VAL A 166 0.61 1.62 -18.59
CA VAL A 166 0.61 0.38 -19.39
C VAL A 166 2.04 -0.04 -19.72
N ALA A 167 2.90 0.90 -20.10
CA ALA A 167 4.30 0.64 -20.37
C ALA A 167 5.02 0.09 -19.12
N TRP A 168 4.80 0.70 -17.96
CA TRP A 168 5.33 0.19 -16.70
C TRP A 168 4.81 -1.23 -16.41
N CYS A 169 3.48 -1.44 -16.47
CA CYS A 169 2.85 -2.73 -16.21
C CYS A 169 3.41 -3.86 -17.10
N ASN A 170 3.69 -3.55 -18.38
CA ASN A 170 4.23 -4.53 -19.33
C ASN A 170 5.73 -4.77 -19.18
N SER A 171 6.47 -3.81 -18.60
CA SER A 171 7.92 -3.89 -18.44
C SER A 171 8.37 -4.56 -17.14
N THR A 172 7.45 -4.76 -16.20
CA THR A 172 7.80 -5.22 -14.85
C THR A 172 6.83 -6.29 -14.34
N GLN A 173 7.34 -7.13 -13.45
CA GLN A 173 6.62 -8.13 -12.69
C GLN A 173 7.09 -8.01 -11.25
N PRO A 174 6.24 -8.37 -10.27
CA PRO A 174 6.67 -8.35 -8.89
C PRO A 174 7.79 -9.38 -8.65
N THR A 175 8.70 -9.05 -7.75
CA THR A 175 9.58 -10.03 -7.10
C THR A 175 9.01 -10.46 -5.73
N PRO A 176 9.37 -11.64 -5.20
CA PRO A 176 8.87 -12.10 -3.91
C PRO A 176 9.04 -11.07 -2.79
N GLY A 177 7.94 -10.80 -2.07
CA GLY A 177 7.92 -9.88 -0.94
C GLY A 177 7.88 -8.40 -1.31
N GLU A 178 7.69 -8.03 -2.58
CA GLU A 178 7.66 -6.62 -2.98
C GLU A 178 6.52 -5.83 -2.35
N VAL A 179 6.84 -4.57 -2.04
CA VAL A 179 5.90 -3.56 -1.59
C VAL A 179 5.81 -2.50 -2.67
N ILE A 180 4.65 -2.42 -3.31
CA ILE A 180 4.44 -1.54 -4.45
C ILE A 180 3.67 -0.31 -3.99
N LEU A 181 4.25 0.87 -4.22
CA LEU A 181 3.61 2.15 -3.95
C LEU A 181 2.73 2.57 -5.12
N LEU A 182 1.47 2.86 -4.84
CA LEU A 182 0.55 3.58 -5.71
C LEU A 182 -0.23 4.58 -4.85
N HIS A 183 -1.06 5.42 -5.47
CA HIS A 183 -1.96 6.33 -4.76
C HIS A 183 -3.41 6.10 -5.19
N ASP A 184 -4.34 6.09 -4.23
CA ASP A 184 -5.78 5.90 -4.48
C ASP A 184 -6.55 7.21 -4.60
N VAL A 185 -5.86 8.26 -5.06
CA VAL A 185 -6.38 9.63 -5.22
C VAL A 185 -6.36 10.09 -6.68
N HIS A 186 -6.04 9.18 -7.58
CA HIS A 186 -6.09 9.33 -9.02
C HIS A 186 -6.35 7.96 -9.67
N ARG A 187 -6.70 7.95 -10.96
CA ARG A 187 -7.20 6.76 -11.68
C ARG A 187 -6.23 5.57 -11.78
N PHE A 188 -4.92 5.79 -11.66
CA PHE A 188 -3.92 4.80 -12.05
C PHE A 188 -3.89 3.55 -11.15
N GLY A 189 -4.15 3.69 -9.86
CA GLY A 189 -4.07 2.57 -8.92
C GLY A 189 -4.95 1.38 -9.31
N GLY A 190 -6.25 1.64 -9.55
CA GLY A 190 -7.19 0.59 -9.93
C GLY A 190 -6.95 0.03 -11.34
N ILE A 191 -6.41 0.86 -12.25
CA ILE A 191 -6.03 0.40 -13.60
C ILE A 191 -4.84 -0.57 -13.51
N ALA A 192 -3.83 -0.26 -12.70
CA ALA A 192 -2.65 -1.12 -12.50
C ALA A 192 -3.04 -2.51 -12.03
N VAL A 193 -3.90 -2.58 -11.01
CA VAL A 193 -4.45 -3.85 -10.48
C VAL A 193 -5.11 -4.67 -11.59
N ARG A 194 -5.97 -4.05 -12.39
CA ARG A 194 -6.68 -4.73 -13.49
C ARG A 194 -5.76 -5.16 -14.63
N LEU A 195 -4.72 -4.38 -14.93
CA LEU A 195 -3.76 -4.71 -15.99
C LEU A 195 -2.91 -5.91 -15.59
N TRP A 196 -2.27 -5.88 -14.42
CA TRP A 196 -1.47 -7.01 -13.96
C TRP A 196 -2.29 -8.29 -13.78
N ALA A 197 -3.54 -8.20 -13.33
CA ALA A 197 -4.40 -9.38 -13.22
C ALA A 197 -4.70 -10.09 -14.55
N ARG A 198 -4.47 -9.43 -15.70
CA ARG A 198 -4.59 -10.04 -17.03
C ARG A 198 -3.34 -10.77 -17.47
N GLU A 199 -2.21 -10.52 -16.82
CA GLU A 199 -0.94 -11.12 -17.20
C GLU A 199 -0.89 -12.61 -16.82
N PRO A 200 -0.31 -13.49 -17.67
CA PRO A 200 -0.26 -14.92 -17.39
C PRO A 200 0.44 -15.27 -16.08
N TRP A 201 1.47 -14.51 -15.71
CA TRP A 201 2.25 -14.74 -14.49
C TRP A 201 1.40 -14.52 -13.24
N TYR A 202 0.43 -13.61 -13.26
CA TYR A 202 -0.36 -13.22 -12.08
C TYR A 202 -1.12 -14.39 -11.45
N ARG A 203 -1.45 -15.42 -12.24
CA ARG A 203 -2.19 -16.61 -11.77
C ARG A 203 -1.49 -17.37 -10.65
N ASP A 204 -0.15 -17.30 -10.60
CA ASP A 204 0.65 -17.96 -9.59
C ASP A 204 1.04 -17.02 -8.44
N TRP A 205 0.56 -15.78 -8.44
CA TRP A 205 0.91 -14.76 -7.48
C TRP A 205 -0.30 -14.32 -6.67
N GLN A 206 -0.04 -13.85 -5.44
CA GLN A 206 -1.07 -13.29 -4.59
C GLN A 206 -0.68 -11.92 -4.04
N SER A 207 -1.60 -10.97 -4.13
CA SER A 207 -1.48 -9.72 -3.40
C SER A 207 -2.10 -9.85 -2.01
N ILE A 208 -1.31 -9.54 -0.99
CA ILE A 208 -1.68 -9.63 0.42
C ILE A 208 -1.40 -8.31 1.14
N THR A 209 -1.87 -8.18 2.38
CA THR A 209 -1.58 -7.02 3.24
C THR A 209 -0.14 -7.02 3.75
N LEU A 210 0.40 -5.88 4.19
CA LEU A 210 1.78 -5.80 4.69
C LEU A 210 2.00 -6.67 5.93
N SER A 211 1.01 -6.71 6.83
CA SER A 211 1.08 -7.60 7.99
C SER A 211 1.04 -9.09 7.64
N GLN A 212 0.50 -9.47 6.48
CA GLN A 212 0.58 -10.84 5.97
C GLN A 212 1.88 -11.11 5.21
N LEU A 213 2.56 -10.06 4.73
CA LEU A 213 3.79 -10.13 3.96
C LEU A 213 5.03 -10.38 4.82
N VAL A 214 4.96 -10.08 6.12
CA VAL A 214 6.03 -10.31 7.09
C VAL A 214 5.67 -11.42 8.09
N PRO A 215 6.64 -12.09 8.71
CA PRO A 215 6.37 -12.99 9.81
C PRO A 215 5.59 -12.27 10.92
N ARG A 216 4.62 -12.97 11.52
CA ARG A 216 3.83 -12.42 12.62
C ARG A 216 3.62 -13.47 13.70
N LYS A 217 3.16 -13.04 14.87
CA LYS A 217 2.77 -13.98 15.93
C LYS A 217 1.27 -14.06 16.06
N ASP A 218 0.75 -15.26 16.29
CA ASP A 218 -0.64 -15.48 16.64
C ASP A 218 -0.93 -15.07 18.10
N ALA A 219 -2.18 -15.25 18.55
CA ALA A 219 -2.59 -14.94 19.92
C ALA A 219 -1.86 -15.77 21.00
N HIS A 220 -1.22 -16.88 20.61
CA HIS A 220 -0.46 -17.78 21.47
C HIS A 220 1.06 -17.55 21.36
N GLY A 221 1.49 -16.56 20.58
CA GLY A 221 2.90 -16.24 20.36
C GLY A 221 3.60 -17.14 19.35
N GLN A 222 2.88 -18.02 18.65
CA GLN A 222 3.44 -18.86 17.59
C GLN A 222 3.74 -18.03 16.35
N LEU A 223 4.88 -18.28 15.71
CA LEU A 223 5.22 -17.63 14.46
C LEU A 223 4.33 -18.16 13.33
N ILE A 224 3.63 -17.25 12.68
CA ILE A 224 2.95 -17.43 11.41
C ILE A 224 3.89 -16.90 10.30
N PRO A 225 4.26 -17.72 9.31
CA PRO A 225 5.08 -17.28 8.18
C PRO A 225 4.34 -16.30 7.25
N PRO A 226 5.08 -15.57 6.40
CA PRO A 226 4.49 -14.76 5.33
C PRO A 226 3.52 -15.57 4.45
N GLY A 227 2.46 -14.93 3.97
CA GLY A 227 1.51 -15.52 3.01
C GLY A 227 0.44 -16.42 3.63
N GLU A 228 0.61 -16.89 4.86
CA GLU A 228 -0.46 -17.64 5.54
C GLU A 228 -1.62 -16.69 5.88
N ILE A 229 -2.76 -16.88 5.22
CA ILE A 229 -4.00 -16.19 5.53
C ILE A 229 -4.72 -17.07 6.56
N PRO A 230 -4.99 -16.58 7.79
CA PRO A 230 -5.72 -17.39 8.76
C PRO A 230 -7.06 -17.80 8.15
N ASP A 231 -7.46 -19.06 8.34
CA ASP A 231 -8.84 -19.46 8.08
C ASP A 231 -9.77 -18.42 8.69
N SER A 232 -10.80 -18.00 7.95
CA SER A 232 -11.72 -16.92 8.34
C SER A 232 -12.34 -17.05 9.74
N THR A 233 -12.19 -18.21 10.39
CA THR A 233 -12.59 -18.55 11.74
C THR A 233 -11.60 -18.13 12.84
N ALA A 234 -10.34 -17.83 12.53
CA ALA A 234 -9.28 -17.53 13.52
C ALA A 234 -9.16 -16.04 13.88
N ILE A 235 -9.83 -15.12 13.17
CA ILE A 235 -9.97 -13.71 13.56
C ILE A 235 -11.21 -13.53 14.46
N ALA A 236 -11.46 -14.50 15.36
CA ALA A 236 -12.59 -14.48 16.30
C ALA A 236 -12.28 -13.72 17.60
N GLY A 237 -11.26 -12.85 17.62
CA GLY A 237 -10.95 -11.96 18.74
C GLY A 237 -11.53 -10.54 18.61
N SER A 238 -11.99 -10.17 17.41
CA SER A 238 -12.64 -8.88 17.14
C SER A 238 -13.64 -9.04 16.00
N GLN A 239 -14.68 -9.85 16.22
CA GLN A 239 -15.83 -9.86 15.33
C GLN A 239 -16.55 -8.52 15.44
N LEU A 240 -16.20 -7.56 14.59
CA LEU A 240 -17.22 -6.65 14.10
C LEU A 240 -18.19 -7.52 13.29
N PRO A 241 -19.50 -7.46 13.56
CA PRO A 241 -20.47 -8.21 12.76
C PRO A 241 -20.31 -7.79 11.30
N PHE A 242 -20.36 -8.76 10.40
CA PHE A 242 -20.64 -8.50 9.00
C PHE A 242 -21.98 -7.74 8.95
N ILE A 243 -21.90 -6.42 8.76
CA ILE A 243 -23.07 -5.59 8.48
C ILE A 243 -23.20 -5.61 6.97
N PRO A 244 -24.16 -6.33 6.38
CA PRO A 244 -24.44 -6.20 4.96
C PRO A 244 -24.77 -4.71 4.70
N VAL A 245 -23.94 -4.06 3.90
CA VAL A 245 -24.23 -2.70 3.42
C VAL A 245 -25.48 -2.82 2.55
N PRO A 246 -26.58 -2.08 2.83
CA PRO A 246 -27.71 -2.03 1.92
C PRO A 246 -27.22 -1.49 0.58
N THR A 247 -27.32 -2.31 -0.46
CA THR A 247 -27.02 -1.94 -1.86
C THR A 247 -27.92 -0.82 -2.38
N ASP A 248 -28.96 -0.47 -1.64
CA ASP A 248 -30.09 0.30 -2.15
C ASP A 248 -29.89 1.83 -2.07
N ASN A 249 -28.73 2.32 -1.63
CA ASN A 249 -28.43 3.76 -1.62
C ASN A 249 -27.00 4.15 -2.06
N LEU A 250 -26.16 3.20 -2.46
CA LEU A 250 -25.07 3.52 -3.38
C LEU A 250 -25.69 3.54 -4.76
N VAL A 251 -26.28 4.67 -5.12
CA VAL A 251 -26.40 5.03 -6.54
C VAL A 251 -25.03 4.72 -7.11
N MET A 252 -24.98 3.74 -8.00
CA MET A 252 -23.94 3.62 -9.01
C MET A 252 -23.84 5.01 -9.63
N GLN A 253 -23.06 5.90 -9.04
CA GLN A 253 -22.64 7.09 -9.72
C GLN A 253 -21.91 6.49 -10.91
N ALA A 254 -22.55 6.63 -12.07
CA ALA A 254 -22.01 6.19 -13.32
C ALA A 254 -20.54 6.60 -13.31
N ILE A 255 -19.67 5.61 -13.50
CA ILE A 255 -18.26 5.82 -13.80
C ILE A 255 -18.21 7.06 -14.70
N PRO A 256 -17.66 8.21 -14.25
CA PRO A 256 -17.68 9.44 -15.05
C PRO A 256 -17.15 9.12 -16.46
N GLU A 257 -17.70 9.71 -17.52
CA GLU A 257 -17.32 9.36 -18.91
C GLU A 257 -15.79 9.39 -19.15
N GLU A 258 -15.03 10.14 -18.35
CA GLU A 258 -13.56 10.16 -18.32
C GLU A 258 -12.88 8.82 -17.97
N PHE A 259 -13.63 7.85 -17.45
CA PHE A 259 -13.19 6.49 -17.15
C PHE A 259 -13.83 5.44 -18.08
N SER A 260 -14.59 5.88 -19.09
CA SER A 260 -15.27 5.02 -20.07
C SER A 260 -14.40 4.72 -21.30
N GLU A 261 -13.19 5.26 -21.38
CA GLU A 261 -12.28 4.92 -22.47
C GLU A 261 -11.97 3.41 -22.45
N PRO A 262 -12.08 2.72 -23.60
CA PRO A 262 -11.72 1.31 -23.68
C PRO A 262 -10.23 1.17 -23.30
N LEU A 263 -9.97 0.29 -22.32
CA LEU A 263 -8.60 -0.04 -21.91
C LEU A 263 -7.77 -0.38 -23.16
N PRO A 264 -6.57 0.21 -23.32
CA PRO A 264 -5.73 -0.07 -24.48
C PRO A 264 -5.38 -1.57 -24.53
N ASN A 265 -5.29 -2.10 -25.76
CA ASN A 265 -4.95 -3.51 -25.97
C ASN A 265 -3.53 -3.82 -25.45
N PRO A 266 -3.29 -5.04 -24.92
CA PRO A 266 -1.95 -5.45 -24.51
C PRO A 266 -0.97 -5.34 -25.69
N ILE A 267 0.18 -4.70 -25.47
CA ILE A 267 1.27 -4.65 -26.44
C ILE A 267 2.03 -5.99 -26.37
N PRO A 268 2.35 -6.65 -27.48
CA PRO A 268 3.07 -7.93 -27.46
C PRO A 268 4.45 -7.81 -26.77
N PRO A 269 4.93 -8.89 -26.13
CA PRO A 269 6.15 -8.85 -25.33
C PRO A 269 7.38 -8.49 -26.18
N LYS A 270 8.23 -7.60 -25.65
CA LYS A 270 9.49 -7.18 -26.27
C LYS A 270 10.61 -8.19 -26.01
N GLY A 271 11.48 -8.38 -27.00
CA GLY A 271 12.57 -9.37 -26.98
C GLY A 271 13.66 -9.11 -25.92
N ALA A 272 14.40 -10.17 -25.59
CA ALA A 272 15.36 -10.29 -24.48
C ALA A 272 16.45 -9.20 -24.37
N SER A 273 16.73 -8.44 -25.43
CA SER A 273 17.70 -7.33 -25.39
C SER A 273 17.15 -6.09 -24.68
N GLN A 274 15.84 -5.89 -24.67
CA GLN A 274 15.18 -4.75 -24.03
C GLN A 274 15.02 -4.99 -22.52
N GLN A 275 14.89 -6.25 -22.10
CA GLN A 275 14.89 -6.69 -20.70
C GLN A 275 16.21 -6.34 -19.98
N ARG A 276 17.36 -6.54 -20.65
CA ARG A 276 18.68 -6.23 -20.08
C ARG A 276 18.92 -4.73 -19.84
N GLN A 277 18.42 -3.87 -20.75
CA GLN A 277 18.48 -2.42 -20.57
C GLN A 277 17.55 -1.93 -19.44
N VAL A 278 16.44 -2.62 -19.22
CA VAL A 278 15.52 -2.33 -18.09
C VAL A 278 16.15 -2.77 -16.76
N GLU A 279 16.83 -3.91 -16.70
CA GLU A 279 17.55 -4.37 -15.50
C GLU A 279 18.69 -3.42 -15.09
N GLU A 280 19.46 -2.89 -16.06
CA GLU A 280 20.50 -1.89 -15.79
C GLU A 280 19.93 -0.54 -15.34
N GLN A 281 18.75 -0.13 -15.84
CA GLN A 281 18.06 1.08 -15.39
C GLN A 281 17.44 0.93 -13.99
N ILE A 282 16.91 -0.26 -13.65
CA ILE A 282 16.39 -0.57 -12.30
C ILE A 282 17.53 -0.56 -11.26
N ALA A 283 18.71 -1.08 -11.61
CA ALA A 283 19.87 -1.00 -10.74
C ALA A 283 20.29 0.45 -10.47
N ILE A 284 20.16 1.36 -11.45
CA ILE A 284 20.47 2.79 -11.29
C ILE A 284 19.40 3.51 -10.44
N ASP A 285 18.12 3.20 -10.63
CA ASP A 285 17.02 3.81 -9.87
C ASP A 285 16.99 3.34 -8.39
N MET A 286 17.50 2.14 -8.08
CA MET A 286 17.71 1.68 -6.70
C MET A 286 18.73 2.52 -5.91
N PHE A 287 19.59 3.29 -6.59
CA PHE A 287 20.62 4.13 -5.96
C PHE A 287 20.26 5.64 -5.91
N GLU A 288 19.07 6.06 -6.35
CA GLU A 288 18.61 7.46 -6.24
C GLU A 288 17.56 7.73 -5.14
N PHE A 289 17.26 6.76 -4.26
CA PHE A 289 16.35 6.88 -3.08
C PHE A 289 17.01 6.75 -1.70
#